data_AF-M8CHB0-F1
#
_entry.id   AF-M8CHB0-F1
#
_cell.length_a   1.000
_cell.length_b   1.000
_cell.length_c   1.000
_cell.angle_alpha   90.00
_cell.angle_beta   90.00
_cell.angle_gamma   90.00
#
_symmetry.space_group_name_H-M   'P 1'
#
loop_
_entity.id
_entity.type
_entity.pdbx_description
1 polymer ?
#
loop_
_entity_poly.entity_id
_entity_poly.type
_entity_poly.pdbx_seq_one_letter_code
_entity_poly.pdbx_strand_id
1 'polypeptide(L)'
;MANMSDARGPLSPGLPHPPGADFWRRIRRSEHLTDDAFTVRCDVVIINEIRIEDAPTVRNPFVTVPQSNLIQHLGDLLRSKKGADMVFEVGGDTFSVHRCVLAARSPVFSAELFGAMKEGGSGSIVRVADMEARVVKALLSFVYIDSLPETEDEEDQGTMFQQLLVAADRYDLGWLKLICEEKLCAHIDVFTAATILVIVEQHHCHGLKKTCIEFLSTPVSVSKPADHG
;
A
#
# COMPACT_ATOMS: atom_id res chain seq x y z
N MET A 1 47.63 -9.29 22.01
CA MET A 1 47.46 -9.08 23.47
C MET A 1 46.94 -7.67 23.67
N ALA A 2 45.66 -7.52 23.98
CA ALA A 2 45.08 -6.27 24.45
C ALA A 2 44.35 -6.58 25.77
N ASN A 3 44.84 -5.99 26.86
CA ASN A 3 44.25 -6.11 28.19
C ASN A 3 42.93 -5.35 28.22
N MET A 4 41.84 -6.05 28.55
CA MET A 4 40.51 -5.48 28.72
C MET A 4 40.16 -5.41 30.20
N SER A 5 40.85 -4.51 30.90
CA SER A 5 40.53 -4.06 32.25
C SER A 5 40.04 -2.62 32.16
N ASP A 6 38.86 -2.38 32.73
CA ASP A 6 38.15 -1.10 32.88
C ASP A 6 37.31 -0.59 31.71
N ALA A 7 36.04 -1.02 31.73
CA ALA A 7 34.91 -0.19 31.31
C ALA A 7 33.74 -0.40 32.30
N ARG A 8 33.86 0.11 33.53
CA ARG A 8 32.71 0.29 34.44
C ARG A 8 32.04 1.63 34.16
N GLY A 9 31.27 1.68 33.07
CA GLY A 9 30.25 2.70 32.88
C GLY A 9 28.92 2.21 33.46
N PRO A 10 28.08 3.09 34.04
CA PRO A 10 26.74 2.70 34.49
C PRO A 10 25.91 2.21 33.28
N LEU A 11 25.30 1.03 33.44
CA LEU A 11 24.43 0.41 32.45
C LEU A 11 23.17 1.25 32.25
N SER A 12 22.89 1.64 31.01
CA SER A 12 21.61 2.26 30.61
C SER A 12 20.46 1.26 30.85
N PRO A 13 19.35 1.68 31.49
CA PRO A 13 18.22 0.79 31.74
C PRO A 13 17.54 0.41 30.42
N GLY A 14 17.60 -0.87 30.05
CA GLY A 14 16.88 -1.41 28.89
C GLY A 14 17.67 -2.36 27.99
N LEU A 15 18.99 -2.48 28.14
CA LEU A 15 19.74 -3.52 27.43
C LEU A 15 19.61 -4.86 28.18
N PRO A 16 19.35 -5.99 27.49
CA PRO A 16 19.41 -7.30 28.11
C PRO A 16 20.81 -7.51 28.71
N HIS A 17 20.86 -7.90 29.98
CA HIS A 17 22.12 -8.16 30.66
C HIS A 17 22.88 -9.25 29.91
N PRO A 18 24.19 -9.06 29.64
CA PRO A 18 24.99 -10.11 29.04
C PRO A 18 24.96 -11.34 29.96
N PRO A 19 24.83 -12.56 29.41
CA PRO A 19 24.78 -13.75 30.23
C PRO A 19 26.04 -13.86 31.09
N GLY A 20 25.85 -14.07 32.39
CA GLY A 20 26.94 -14.15 33.37
C GLY A 20 27.93 -15.28 33.05
N ALA A 21 29.15 -15.21 33.60
CA ALA A 21 30.22 -16.18 33.32
C ALA A 21 29.83 -17.66 33.58
N ASP A 22 28.83 -17.90 34.42
CA ASP A 22 28.28 -19.24 34.68
C ASP A 22 27.45 -19.81 33.53
N PHE A 23 26.82 -18.95 32.72
CA PHE A 23 26.06 -19.36 31.53
C PHE A 23 27.00 -19.97 30.47
N TRP A 24 28.09 -19.27 30.15
CA TRP A 24 29.10 -19.77 29.21
C TRP A 24 29.80 -21.03 29.71
N ARG A 25 30.01 -21.15 31.04
CA ARG A 25 30.55 -22.37 31.65
C ARG A 25 29.60 -23.56 31.54
N ARG A 26 28.27 -23.35 31.60
CA ARG A 26 27.27 -24.41 31.43
C ARG A 26 27.18 -24.88 29.98
N ILE A 27 27.21 -23.96 29.02
CA ILE A 27 27.17 -24.30 27.58
C ILE A 27 28.41 -25.10 27.17
N ARG A 28 29.61 -24.69 27.60
CA ARG A 28 30.87 -25.40 27.31
C ARG A 28 30.96 -26.81 27.87
N ARG A 29 30.15 -27.14 28.89
CA ARG A 29 30.10 -28.47 29.50
C ARG A 29 28.91 -29.30 29.01
N SER A 30 28.08 -28.76 28.12
CA SER A 30 26.93 -29.45 27.56
C SER A 30 27.34 -30.28 26.35
N GLU A 31 26.63 -31.38 26.10
CA GLU A 31 26.80 -32.22 24.91
C GLU A 31 26.27 -31.57 23.62
N HIS A 32 25.76 -30.34 23.73
CA HIS A 32 25.18 -29.56 22.62
C HIS A 32 26.18 -28.62 21.95
N LEU A 33 27.43 -28.59 22.45
CA LEU A 33 28.53 -27.83 21.88
C LEU A 33 29.54 -28.82 21.26
N THR A 34 29.64 -28.83 19.93
CA THR A 34 30.58 -29.67 19.18
C THR A 34 31.43 -28.75 18.32
N ASP A 35 32.75 -28.80 18.49
CA ASP A 35 33.71 -27.96 17.74
C ASP A 35 33.40 -26.45 17.80
N ASP A 36 33.19 -25.93 19.01
CA ASP A 36 32.85 -24.52 19.31
C ASP A 36 31.57 -23.99 18.64
N ALA A 37 30.75 -24.87 18.07
CA ALA A 37 29.45 -24.56 17.48
C ALA A 37 28.32 -25.26 18.23
N PHE A 38 27.16 -24.60 18.34
CA PHE A 38 25.92 -25.22 18.79
C PHE A 38 24.83 -24.94 17.76
N THR A 39 24.00 -25.95 17.52
CA THR A 39 22.91 -25.85 16.52
C THR A 39 21.60 -25.60 17.24
N VAL A 40 21.00 -24.43 17.00
CA VAL A 40 19.63 -24.15 17.42
C VAL A 40 18.70 -24.59 16.31
N ARG A 41 17.93 -25.66 16.54
CA ARG A 41 16.81 -26.01 15.67
C ARG A 41 15.58 -25.25 16.14
N CYS A 42 15.10 -24.33 15.32
CA CYS A 42 13.86 -23.61 15.57
C CYS A 42 12.82 -24.07 14.56
N ASP A 43 11.83 -24.81 15.03
CA ASP A 43 10.68 -25.20 14.22
C ASP A 43 9.65 -24.06 14.30
N VAL A 44 9.64 -23.18 13.30
CA VAL A 44 8.68 -22.07 13.22
C VAL A 44 7.47 -22.55 12.43
N VAL A 45 6.35 -22.75 13.12
CA VAL A 45 5.06 -23.04 12.49
C VAL A 45 4.35 -21.72 12.26
N ILE A 46 4.27 -21.30 10.99
CA ILE A 46 3.46 -20.15 10.59
C ILE A 46 2.01 -20.62 10.46
N ILE A 47 1.18 -20.30 11.46
CA ILE A 47 -0.25 -20.54 11.41
C ILE A 47 -0.90 -19.40 10.64
N ASN A 48 -1.16 -19.61 9.34
CA ASN A 48 -1.80 -18.64 8.46
C ASN A 48 -3.34 -18.58 8.61
N GLU A 49 -3.91 -19.06 9.70
CA GLU A 49 -5.33 -18.89 9.99
C GLU A 49 -5.55 -17.61 10.82
N ILE A 50 -5.58 -16.45 10.15
CA ILE A 50 -6.37 -15.33 10.68
C ILE A 50 -7.82 -15.74 10.48
N ARG A 51 -8.40 -16.43 11.45
CA ARG A 51 -9.85 -16.50 11.54
C ARG A 51 -10.30 -15.08 11.87
N ILE A 52 -10.94 -14.42 10.91
CA ILE A 52 -11.94 -13.42 11.24
C ILE A 52 -13.08 -14.23 11.84
N GLU A 53 -12.92 -14.63 13.10
CA GLU A 53 -14.08 -14.98 13.90
C GLU A 53 -14.84 -13.66 13.99
N ASP A 54 -15.89 -13.51 13.17
CA ASP A 54 -17.03 -12.70 13.59
C ASP A 54 -17.26 -13.13 15.03
N ALA A 55 -16.91 -12.26 15.98
CA ALA A 55 -17.07 -12.56 17.39
C ALA A 55 -18.47 -13.16 17.55
N PRO A 56 -18.67 -14.23 18.34
CA PRO A 56 -19.98 -14.79 18.56
C PRO A 56 -20.79 -13.75 19.35
N THR A 57 -21.29 -12.74 18.63
CA THR A 57 -22.28 -11.81 19.11
C THR A 57 -23.45 -12.72 19.39
N VAL A 58 -23.86 -12.79 20.65
CA VAL A 58 -25.19 -13.25 21.02
C VAL A 58 -26.15 -12.32 20.27
N ARG A 59 -26.49 -12.65 19.01
CA ARG A 59 -27.38 -11.85 18.19
C ARG A 59 -28.75 -12.00 18.82
N ASN A 60 -29.28 -10.90 19.35
CA ASN A 60 -30.65 -10.88 19.85
C ASN A 60 -31.57 -11.25 18.67
N PRO A 61 -32.36 -12.34 18.74
CA PRO A 61 -33.17 -12.80 17.62
C PRO A 61 -34.32 -11.83 17.27
N PHE A 62 -34.59 -10.85 18.15
CA PHE A 62 -35.62 -9.84 17.97
C PHE A 62 -35.09 -8.48 17.53
N VAL A 63 -33.77 -8.30 17.43
CA VAL A 63 -33.15 -7.02 17.02
C VAL A 63 -32.22 -7.25 15.84
N THR A 64 -32.60 -6.72 14.68
CA THR A 64 -31.74 -6.67 13.49
C THR A 64 -31.03 -5.33 13.44
N VAL A 65 -29.70 -5.34 13.51
CA VAL A 65 -28.87 -4.16 13.27
C VAL A 65 -28.56 -4.09 11.77
N PRO A 66 -28.96 -3.04 11.05
CA PRO A 66 -28.62 -2.90 9.63
C PRO A 66 -27.11 -2.63 9.46
N GLN A 67 -26.57 -2.96 8.29
CA GLN A 67 -25.19 -2.60 7.95
C GLN A 67 -25.02 -1.07 7.90
N SER A 68 -23.80 -0.61 8.17
CA SER A 68 -23.47 0.81 8.07
C SER A 68 -23.63 1.31 6.63
N ASN A 69 -24.25 2.48 6.47
CA ASN A 69 -24.45 3.17 5.19
C ASN A 69 -23.55 4.42 5.05
N LEU A 70 -22.49 4.54 5.87
CA LEU A 70 -21.58 5.69 5.83
C LEU A 70 -20.94 5.89 4.45
N ILE A 71 -20.43 4.82 3.85
CA ILE A 71 -19.81 4.84 2.52
C ILE A 71 -20.82 5.35 1.47
N GLN A 72 -22.06 4.90 1.54
CA GLN A 72 -23.12 5.37 0.65
C GLN A 72 -23.36 6.88 0.81
N HIS A 73 -23.47 7.37 2.06
CA HIS A 73 -23.65 8.79 2.33
C HIS A 73 -22.47 9.66 1.86
N LEU A 74 -21.23 9.17 2.00
CA LEU A 74 -20.05 9.87 1.46
C LEU A 74 -20.05 9.88 -0.08
N GLY A 75 -20.48 8.78 -0.71
CA GLY A 75 -20.68 8.74 -2.16
C GLY A 75 -21.77 9.73 -2.64
N ASP A 76 -22.88 9.83 -1.90
CA ASP A 76 -23.93 10.81 -2.16
C ASP A 76 -23.43 12.25 -1.98
N LEU A 77 -22.55 12.49 -1.01
CA LEU A 77 -21.92 13.79 -0.80
C LEU A 77 -21.06 14.19 -2.02
N LEU A 78 -20.22 13.28 -2.53
CA LEU A 78 -19.42 13.50 -3.74
C LEU A 78 -20.30 13.78 -4.97
N ARG A 79 -21.36 12.99 -5.18
CA ARG A 79 -22.26 13.13 -6.33
C ARG A 79 -23.10 14.41 -6.28
N SER A 80 -23.68 14.72 -5.12
CA SER A 80 -24.55 15.88 -4.95
C SER A 80 -23.81 17.20 -4.92
N LYS A 81 -22.48 17.16 -4.66
CA LYS A 81 -21.60 18.34 -4.55
C LYS A 81 -22.01 19.30 -3.42
N LYS A 82 -22.92 18.86 -2.53
CA LYS A 82 -23.52 19.71 -1.50
C LYS A 82 -22.48 20.07 -0.44
N GLY A 83 -22.14 21.35 -0.35
CA GLY A 83 -21.14 21.84 0.60
C GLY A 83 -19.70 21.71 0.11
N ALA A 84 -19.50 21.36 -1.17
CA ALA A 84 -18.18 21.38 -1.78
C ALA A 84 -17.61 22.81 -1.74
N ASP A 85 -16.36 22.93 -1.29
CA ASP A 85 -15.67 24.20 -1.05
C ASP A 85 -14.43 24.39 -1.95
N MET A 86 -14.22 23.44 -2.87
CA MET A 86 -13.11 23.38 -3.81
C MET A 86 -13.52 22.70 -5.13
N VAL A 87 -12.83 23.03 -6.22
CA VAL A 87 -13.03 22.40 -7.53
C VAL A 87 -11.68 21.97 -8.12
N PHE A 88 -11.58 20.72 -8.58
CA PHE A 88 -10.48 20.29 -9.45
C PHE A 88 -10.88 20.51 -10.92
N GLU A 89 -10.00 21.13 -11.70
CA GLU A 89 -10.13 21.31 -13.15
C GLU A 89 -9.09 20.43 -13.86
N VAL A 90 -9.55 19.52 -14.72
CA VAL A 90 -8.74 18.44 -15.31
C VAL A 90 -9.11 18.28 -16.78
N GLY A 91 -8.26 18.74 -17.70
CA GLY A 91 -8.52 18.58 -19.14
C GLY A 91 -9.86 19.16 -19.63
N GLY A 92 -10.43 20.14 -18.93
CA GLY A 92 -11.75 20.71 -19.22
C GLY A 92 -12.90 20.14 -18.36
N ASP A 93 -12.69 19.00 -17.70
CA ASP A 93 -13.63 18.46 -16.72
C ASP A 93 -13.48 19.15 -15.36
N THR A 94 -14.57 19.21 -14.59
CA THR A 94 -14.57 19.80 -13.26
C THR A 94 -15.14 18.87 -12.20
N PHE A 95 -14.44 18.76 -11.07
CA PHE A 95 -14.83 17.93 -9.93
C PHE A 95 -14.96 18.79 -8.68
N SER A 96 -16.19 19.00 -8.21
CA SER A 96 -16.44 19.68 -6.94
C SER A 96 -16.14 18.74 -5.77
N VAL A 97 -15.29 19.17 -4.85
CA VAL A 97 -14.74 18.35 -3.77
C VAL A 97 -14.76 19.09 -2.44
N HIS A 98 -14.64 18.33 -1.36
CA HIS A 98 -14.65 18.80 0.02
C HIS A 98 -13.24 18.71 0.60
N ARG A 99 -12.64 19.85 0.95
CA ARG A 99 -11.26 19.92 1.47
C ARG A 99 -11.07 19.05 2.70
N CYS A 100 -12.05 19.03 3.60
CA CYS A 100 -12.00 18.25 4.83
C CYS A 100 -11.95 16.74 4.57
N VAL A 101 -12.68 16.23 3.56
CA VAL A 101 -12.66 14.81 3.20
C VAL A 101 -11.30 14.44 2.60
N LEU A 102 -10.79 15.26 1.67
CA LEU A 102 -9.46 15.05 1.08
C LEU A 102 -8.37 15.01 2.16
N ALA A 103 -8.35 16.01 3.05
CA ALA A 103 -7.36 16.12 4.12
C ALA A 103 -7.46 15.01 5.17
N ALA A 104 -8.67 14.52 5.46
CA ALA A 104 -8.85 13.40 6.39
C ALA A 104 -8.30 12.08 5.82
N ARG A 105 -8.22 11.97 4.49
CA ARG A 105 -7.88 10.72 3.78
C ARG A 105 -6.45 10.69 3.25
N SER A 106 -5.81 11.85 3.14
CA SER A 106 -4.44 12.00 2.62
C SER A 106 -3.66 13.01 3.46
N PRO A 107 -2.53 12.61 4.07
CA PRO A 107 -1.62 13.52 4.77
C PRO A 107 -1.09 14.63 3.85
N VAL A 108 -0.83 14.32 2.58
CA VAL A 108 -0.36 15.30 1.58
C VAL A 108 -1.45 16.34 1.31
N PHE A 109 -2.70 15.92 1.04
CA PHE A 109 -3.80 16.88 0.92
C PHE A 109 -4.01 17.66 2.21
N SER A 110 -3.85 17.04 3.38
CA SER A 110 -3.95 17.77 4.66
C SER A 110 -2.93 18.90 4.75
N ALA A 111 -1.67 18.60 4.44
CA ALA A 111 -0.58 19.58 4.45
C ALA A 111 -0.77 20.67 3.38
N GLU A 112 -1.12 20.32 2.15
CA GLU A 112 -1.33 21.30 1.06
C GLU A 112 -2.56 22.18 1.33
N LEU A 113 -3.64 21.58 1.84
CA LEU A 113 -4.92 22.29 1.99
C LEU A 113 -5.05 23.03 3.32
N PHE A 114 -4.33 22.64 4.38
CA PHE A 114 -4.46 23.23 5.73
C PHE A 114 -3.11 23.59 6.38
N GLY A 115 -1.99 23.43 5.68
CA GLY A 115 -0.66 23.83 6.16
C GLY A 115 -0.43 25.34 6.21
N ALA A 116 0.73 25.73 6.72
CA ALA A 116 1.07 27.12 7.08
C ALA A 116 1.18 28.10 5.89
N MET A 117 1.23 27.62 4.64
CA MET A 117 1.36 28.43 3.41
C MET A 117 0.08 28.39 2.56
N LYS A 118 -1.09 28.58 3.17
CA LYS A 118 -2.37 28.38 2.50
C LYS A 118 -2.78 29.59 1.65
N GLU A 119 -2.58 29.51 0.34
CA GLU A 119 -3.30 30.33 -0.64
C GLU A 119 -4.62 29.64 -1.00
N GLY A 120 -5.75 30.29 -0.72
CA GLY A 120 -7.05 29.88 -1.28
C GLY A 120 -8.21 29.93 -0.29
N GLY A 121 -9.07 30.93 -0.48
CA GLY A 121 -10.40 31.02 0.14
C GLY A 121 -11.39 29.98 -0.43
N SER A 122 -12.63 30.03 0.06
CA SER A 122 -13.73 29.17 -0.41
C SER A 122 -13.94 29.33 -1.92
N GLY A 123 -14.11 28.21 -2.64
CA GLY A 123 -14.28 28.20 -4.10
C GLY A 123 -12.96 28.18 -4.89
N SER A 124 -11.84 27.77 -4.27
CA SER A 124 -10.56 27.65 -4.97
C SER A 124 -10.63 26.59 -6.09
N ILE A 125 -10.27 26.98 -7.30
CA ILE A 125 -10.07 26.07 -8.42
C ILE A 125 -8.61 25.62 -8.43
N VAL A 126 -8.39 24.31 -8.38
CA VAL A 126 -7.07 23.68 -8.49
C VAL A 126 -6.99 22.99 -9.83
N ARG A 127 -6.05 23.41 -10.68
CA ARG A 127 -5.81 22.76 -11.96
C ARG A 127 -4.90 21.55 -11.77
N VAL A 128 -5.38 20.39 -12.19
CA VAL A 128 -4.60 19.15 -12.20
C VAL A 128 -4.17 18.88 -13.64
N ALA A 129 -2.90 19.15 -13.94
CA ALA A 129 -2.34 18.99 -15.29
C ALA A 129 -1.78 17.58 -15.55
N ASP A 130 -1.34 16.88 -14.51
CA ASP A 130 -0.57 15.64 -14.64
C ASP A 130 -1.43 14.37 -14.57
N MET A 131 -2.75 14.49 -14.66
CA MET A 131 -3.68 13.35 -14.53
C MET A 131 -4.84 13.48 -15.51
N GLU A 132 -5.27 12.34 -16.04
CA GLU A 132 -6.49 12.25 -16.83
C GLU A 132 -7.73 12.34 -15.92
N ALA A 133 -8.83 12.89 -16.45
CA ALA A 133 -10.08 13.03 -15.71
C ALA A 133 -10.60 11.69 -15.16
N ARG A 134 -10.40 10.57 -15.89
CA ARG A 134 -10.76 9.23 -15.42
C ARG A 134 -9.98 8.80 -14.17
N VAL A 135 -8.70 9.15 -14.09
CA VAL A 135 -7.83 8.84 -12.94
C VAL A 135 -8.23 9.69 -11.74
N VAL A 136 -8.49 10.97 -11.94
CA VAL A 136 -8.98 11.85 -10.87
C VAL A 136 -10.34 11.36 -10.35
N LYS A 137 -11.23 10.92 -11.24
CA LYS A 137 -12.50 10.30 -10.85
C LYS A 137 -12.29 9.03 -10.01
N ALA A 138 -11.39 8.14 -10.42
CA ALA A 138 -11.07 6.93 -9.67
C ALA A 138 -10.46 7.24 -8.29
N LEU A 139 -9.52 8.19 -8.24
CA LEU A 139 -8.92 8.69 -7.00
C LEU A 139 -9.99 9.25 -6.04
N LEU A 140 -10.92 10.07 -6.55
CA LEU A 140 -12.00 10.64 -5.74
C LEU A 140 -13.00 9.57 -5.28
N SER A 141 -13.33 8.59 -6.12
CA SER A 141 -14.13 7.44 -5.68
C SER A 141 -13.44 6.73 -4.51
N PHE A 142 -12.14 6.43 -4.61
CA PHE A 142 -11.43 5.79 -3.51
C PHE A 142 -11.43 6.65 -2.23
N VAL A 143 -11.17 7.96 -2.37
CA VAL A 143 -11.10 8.87 -1.23
C VAL A 143 -12.43 8.95 -0.47
N TYR A 144 -13.57 8.91 -1.16
CA TYR A 144 -14.89 9.03 -0.52
C TYR A 144 -15.50 7.69 -0.13
N ILE A 145 -15.29 6.63 -0.92
CA ILE A 145 -16.06 5.40 -0.80
C ILE A 145 -15.22 4.11 -0.76
N ASP A 146 -13.89 4.22 -0.68
CA ASP A 146 -12.99 3.06 -0.59
C ASP A 146 -13.14 2.06 -1.77
N SER A 147 -13.64 2.54 -2.91
CA SER A 147 -13.86 1.71 -4.09
C SER A 147 -13.38 2.39 -5.37
N LEU A 148 -13.05 1.57 -6.36
CA LEU A 148 -12.63 2.01 -7.68
C LEU A 148 -13.73 1.72 -8.70
N PRO A 149 -13.87 2.56 -9.75
CA PRO A 149 -14.81 2.29 -10.81
C PRO A 149 -14.40 1.02 -11.55
N GLU A 150 -15.38 0.16 -11.84
CA GLU A 150 -15.20 -0.93 -12.81
C GLU A 150 -15.20 -0.33 -14.22
N THR A 151 -14.24 -0.73 -15.04
CA THR A 151 -14.17 -0.36 -16.46
C THR A 151 -14.21 -1.65 -17.28
N GLU A 152 -14.91 -1.66 -18.41
CA GLU A 152 -15.13 -2.89 -19.19
C GLU A 152 -13.93 -3.23 -20.11
N ASP A 153 -13.09 -2.24 -20.44
CA ASP A 153 -11.96 -2.40 -21.37
C ASP A 153 -10.65 -2.74 -20.63
N GLU A 154 -10.08 -3.93 -20.87
CA GLU A 154 -8.90 -4.45 -20.14
C GLU A 154 -7.58 -3.70 -20.44
N GLU A 155 -7.35 -3.26 -21.69
CA GLU A 155 -6.14 -2.50 -22.05
C GLU A 155 -6.15 -1.11 -21.43
N ASP A 156 -7.33 -0.48 -21.38
CA ASP A 156 -7.54 0.81 -20.74
C ASP A 156 -7.39 0.75 -19.22
N GLN A 157 -7.67 -0.41 -18.60
CA GLN A 157 -7.44 -0.65 -17.17
C GLN A 157 -5.98 -0.58 -16.79
N GLY A 158 -5.10 -1.26 -17.53
CA GLY A 158 -3.67 -1.29 -17.20
C GLY A 158 -3.06 0.11 -17.14
N THR A 159 -3.35 0.95 -18.12
CA THR A 159 -2.87 2.35 -18.16
C THR A 159 -3.49 3.20 -17.05
N MET A 160 -4.78 3.02 -16.78
CA MET A 160 -5.46 3.73 -15.69
C MET A 160 -4.86 3.38 -14.33
N PHE A 161 -4.63 2.10 -14.03
CA PHE A 161 -4.02 1.67 -12.77
C PHE A 161 -2.56 2.11 -12.62
N GLN A 162 -1.81 2.20 -13.72
CA GLN A 162 -0.46 2.79 -13.70
C GLN A 162 -0.50 4.25 -13.25
N GLN A 163 -1.33 5.08 -13.88
CA GLN A 163 -1.48 6.48 -13.51
C GLN A 163 -2.06 6.66 -12.10
N LEU A 164 -2.98 5.78 -11.69
CA LEU A 164 -3.57 5.80 -10.36
C LEU A 164 -2.57 5.39 -9.27
N LEU A 165 -1.64 4.47 -9.56
CA LEU A 165 -0.55 4.13 -8.65
C LEU A 165 0.36 5.34 -8.40
N VAL A 166 0.74 6.05 -9.46
CA VAL A 166 1.52 7.31 -9.36
C VAL A 166 0.76 8.34 -8.51
N ALA A 167 -0.54 8.48 -8.72
CA ALA A 167 -1.40 9.37 -7.94
C ALA A 167 -1.49 8.95 -6.46
N ALA A 168 -1.65 7.65 -6.20
CA ALA A 168 -1.74 7.11 -4.85
C ALA A 168 -0.46 7.35 -4.07
N ASP A 169 0.70 7.18 -4.70
CA ASP A 169 2.00 7.49 -4.10
C ASP A 169 2.15 9.01 -3.83
N ARG A 170 1.83 9.85 -4.83
CA ARG A 170 1.89 11.32 -4.72
C ARG A 170 1.07 11.86 -3.54
N TYR A 171 -0.10 11.29 -3.30
CA TYR A 171 -1.00 11.73 -2.23
C TYR A 171 -0.95 10.87 -0.96
N ASP A 172 0.06 9.98 -0.84
CA ASP A 172 0.26 9.11 0.33
C ASP A 172 -0.98 8.28 0.70
N LEU A 173 -1.59 7.64 -0.30
CA LEU A 173 -2.73 6.74 -0.20
C LEU A 173 -2.26 5.29 -0.25
N GLY A 174 -1.58 4.84 0.81
CA GLY A 174 -0.92 3.53 0.86
C GLY A 174 -1.81 2.34 0.51
N TRP A 175 -3.08 2.33 0.95
CA TRP A 175 -3.99 1.24 0.63
C TRP A 175 -4.39 1.21 -0.85
N LEU A 176 -4.64 2.38 -1.45
CA LEU A 176 -4.91 2.49 -2.89
C LEU A 176 -3.70 2.04 -3.72
N LYS A 177 -2.50 2.41 -3.28
CA LYS A 177 -1.25 2.00 -3.94
C LYS A 177 -1.13 0.47 -4.01
N LEU A 178 -1.42 -0.23 -2.90
CA LEU A 178 -1.43 -1.69 -2.86
C LEU A 178 -2.50 -2.31 -3.77
N ILE A 179 -3.70 -1.74 -3.82
CA ILE A 179 -4.76 -2.18 -4.74
C ILE A 179 -4.29 -2.03 -6.20
N CYS A 180 -3.64 -0.91 -6.53
CA CYS A 180 -3.09 -0.72 -7.87
C CYS A 180 -1.97 -1.72 -8.18
N GLU A 181 -1.09 -2.03 -7.21
CA GLU A 181 -0.06 -3.07 -7.36
C GLU A 181 -0.67 -4.45 -7.66
N GLU A 182 -1.71 -4.84 -6.92
CA GLU A 182 -2.42 -6.11 -7.14
C GLU A 182 -3.06 -6.16 -8.54
N LYS A 183 -3.78 -5.09 -8.92
CA LYS A 183 -4.45 -5.02 -10.24
C LYS A 183 -3.45 -5.04 -11.38
N LEU A 184 -2.33 -4.34 -11.25
CA LEU A 184 -1.29 -4.31 -12.28
C LEU A 184 -0.57 -5.65 -12.45
N CYS A 185 -0.49 -6.50 -11.42
CA CYS A 185 0.05 -7.85 -11.58
C CYS A 185 -0.70 -8.66 -12.65
N ALA A 186 -2.01 -8.44 -12.81
CA ALA A 186 -2.84 -9.12 -13.81
C ALA A 186 -2.66 -8.57 -15.25
N HIS A 187 -2.02 -7.41 -15.41
CA HIS A 187 -1.82 -6.72 -16.69
C HIS A 187 -0.36 -6.72 -17.16
N ILE A 188 0.51 -7.52 -16.55
CA ILE A 188 1.89 -7.68 -17.00
C ILE A 188 1.90 -8.57 -18.25
N ASP A 189 2.34 -8.00 -19.37
CA ASP A 189 2.55 -8.69 -20.63
C ASP A 189 3.90 -8.25 -21.26
N VAL A 190 4.19 -8.78 -22.46
CA VAL A 190 5.46 -8.54 -23.17
C VAL A 190 5.66 -7.06 -23.51
N PHE A 191 4.59 -6.29 -23.70
CA PHE A 191 4.61 -4.87 -24.05
C PHE A 191 4.58 -3.96 -22.81
N THR A 192 3.88 -4.36 -21.74
CA THR A 192 3.68 -3.54 -20.55
C THR A 192 4.74 -3.75 -19.47
N ALA A 193 5.40 -4.92 -19.43
CA ALA A 193 6.34 -5.28 -18.35
C ALA A 193 7.47 -4.25 -18.16
N ALA A 194 8.03 -3.72 -19.26
CA ALA A 194 9.10 -2.72 -19.19
C ALA A 194 8.60 -1.38 -18.64
N THR A 195 7.43 -0.92 -19.09
CA THR A 195 6.82 0.34 -18.64
C THR A 195 6.42 0.25 -17.16
N ILE A 196 5.79 -0.86 -16.75
CA ILE A 196 5.43 -1.11 -15.35
C ILE A 196 6.70 -1.18 -14.49
N LEU A 197 7.78 -1.82 -14.96
CA LEU A 197 9.03 -1.92 -14.22
C LEU A 197 9.62 -0.53 -13.89
N VAL A 198 9.58 0.41 -14.84
CA VAL A 198 10.02 1.79 -14.60
C VAL A 198 9.20 2.45 -13.49
N ILE A 199 7.87 2.28 -13.52
CA ILE A 199 6.94 2.85 -12.55
C ILE A 199 7.20 2.28 -11.14
N VAL A 200 7.36 0.97 -11.01
CA VAL A 200 7.54 0.34 -9.68
C VAL A 200 8.89 0.65 -9.05
N GLU A 201 9.93 0.89 -9.85
CA GLU A 201 11.21 1.35 -9.33
C GLU A 201 11.13 2.77 -8.81
N GLN A 202 10.48 3.67 -9.56
CA GLN A 202 10.27 5.05 -9.17
C GLN A 202 9.41 5.18 -7.91
N HIS A 203 8.38 4.35 -7.77
CA HIS A 203 7.41 4.44 -6.67
C HIS A 203 7.60 3.36 -5.60
N HIS A 204 8.72 2.63 -5.59
CA HIS A 204 9.07 1.66 -4.55
C HIS A 204 8.02 0.56 -4.28
N CYS A 205 7.40 0.03 -5.34
CA CYS A 205 6.39 -1.03 -5.28
C CYS A 205 7.03 -2.42 -5.27
N HIS A 206 7.38 -2.94 -4.09
CA HIS A 206 8.15 -4.18 -3.97
C HIS A 206 7.43 -5.43 -4.48
N GLY A 207 6.12 -5.55 -4.26
CA GLY A 207 5.33 -6.71 -4.69
C GLY A 207 5.25 -6.78 -6.21
N LEU A 208 4.81 -5.69 -6.84
CA LEU A 208 4.71 -5.60 -8.29
C LEU A 208 6.07 -5.71 -8.99
N LYS A 209 7.14 -5.14 -8.40
CA LYS A 209 8.52 -5.28 -8.92
C LYS A 209 8.94 -6.74 -9.02
N LYS A 210 8.64 -7.55 -7.99
CA LYS A 210 8.98 -8.98 -8.00
C LYS A 210 8.28 -9.70 -9.16
N THR A 211 6.98 -9.44 -9.36
CA THR A 211 6.19 -10.02 -10.44
C THR A 211 6.74 -9.63 -11.83
N CYS A 212 7.12 -8.36 -12.04
CA CYS A 212 7.72 -7.91 -13.30
C CYS A 212 9.06 -8.62 -13.59
N ILE A 213 9.93 -8.75 -12.58
CA ILE A 213 11.23 -9.43 -12.74
C ILE A 213 11.02 -10.92 -13.04
N GLU A 214 10.10 -11.57 -12.34
CA GLU A 214 9.77 -12.98 -12.61
C GLU A 214 9.27 -13.18 -14.04
N PHE A 215 8.33 -12.34 -14.50
CA PHE A 215 7.82 -12.39 -15.87
C PHE A 215 8.94 -12.22 -16.91
N LEU A 216 9.78 -11.18 -16.78
CA LEU A 216 10.89 -10.90 -17.70
C LEU A 216 11.99 -11.98 -17.67
N SER A 217 12.08 -12.75 -16.59
CA SER A 217 13.03 -13.86 -16.44
C SER A 217 12.51 -15.17 -17.04
N THR A 218 11.22 -15.26 -17.38
CA THR A 218 10.69 -16.44 -18.08
C THR A 218 11.04 -16.39 -19.58
N PRO A 219 11.62 -17.46 -20.14
CA PRO A 219 11.89 -17.50 -21.58
C PRO A 219 10.57 -17.51 -22.34
N VAL A 220 10.28 -16.43 -23.06
CA VAL A 220 9.13 -16.32 -23.98
C VAL A 220 9.26 -17.43 -25.02
N SER A 221 8.49 -18.51 -24.87
CA SER A 221 8.39 -19.54 -25.90
C SER A 221 7.64 -18.95 -27.09
N VAL A 222 8.37 -18.37 -28.03
CA VAL A 222 7.86 -17.98 -29.34
C VAL A 222 7.38 -19.25 -30.05
N SER A 223 6.09 -19.52 -30.03
CA SER A 223 5.49 -20.51 -30.91
C SER A 223 5.66 -20.01 -32.35
N LYS A 224 6.51 -20.71 -33.12
CA LYS A 224 6.68 -20.47 -34.56
C LYS A 224 5.31 -20.50 -35.26
N PRO A 225 5.02 -19.58 -36.18
CA PRO A 225 3.86 -19.72 -37.05
C PRO A 225 4.02 -21.00 -37.88
N ALA A 226 2.95 -21.80 -37.92
CA ALA A 226 2.88 -22.99 -38.75
C ALA A 226 2.99 -22.59 -40.22
N ASP A 227 4.06 -23.05 -40.86
CA ASP A 227 4.26 -22.97 -42.30
C ASP A 227 3.19 -23.85 -42.97
N HIS A 228 2.22 -23.24 -43.66
CA HIS A 228 1.27 -23.95 -44.50
C HIS A 228 1.86 -24.05 -45.90
N GLY A 229 2.48 -25.19 -46.18
CA GLY A 229 2.80 -25.65 -47.54
C GLY A 229 1.59 -26.22 -48.27
#